data_AF-A0A223E453-F1
#
_entry.id   AF-A0A223E453-F1
#
_cell.length_a   1.000
_cell.length_b   1.000
_cell.length_c   1.000
_cell.angle_alpha   90.00
_cell.angle_beta   90.00
_cell.angle_gamma   90.00
#
_symmetry.space_group_name_H-M   'P 1'
#
loop_
_entity.id
_entity.type
_entity.pdbx_description
1 polymer ?
#
loop_
_entity_poly.entity_id
_entity_poly.type
_entity_poly.pdbx_seq_one_letter_code
_entity_poly.pdbx_strand_id
1 'polypeptide(L)' 'MPLVLSFVLIVFFIWIAENIATFFGAWEYPNQTDAWSLVHLGKVSSWFLLVIVSFLIVATLKKVKGKIVSPKKDKV' A
#
# COMPACT_ATOMS: atom_id res chain seq x y z
N MET A 1 18.63 -10.11 12.82
CA MET A 1 17.93 -8.82 12.93
C MET A 1 16.46 -9.03 12.59
N PRO A 2 15.50 -8.66 13.46
CA PRO A 2 14.08 -8.92 13.22
C PRO A 2 13.53 -7.94 12.17
N LEU A 3 13.39 -8.45 10.95
CA LEU A 3 13.00 -7.70 9.75
C LEU A 3 11.58 -7.11 9.85
N VAL A 4 10.71 -7.76 10.64
CA VAL A 4 9.36 -7.29 10.96
C VAL A 4 9.39 -5.96 11.71
N LEU A 5 10.35 -5.79 12.64
CA LEU A 5 10.45 -4.58 13.44
C LEU A 5 10.81 -3.37 12.56
N SER A 6 11.71 -3.56 11.59
CA SER A 6 12.04 -2.54 10.60
C SER A 6 10.83 -2.11 9.78
N PHE A 7 10.00 -3.05 9.31
CA PHE A 7 8.78 -2.71 8.58
C PHE A 7 7.76 -1.95 9.43
N VAL A 8 7.58 -2.34 10.70
CA VAL A 8 6.68 -1.62 11.62
C VAL A 8 7.17 -0.19 11.86
N LEU A 9 8.48 -0.01 12.10
CA LEU A 9 9.07 1.31 12.29
C LEU A 9 8.90 2.19 11.04
N ILE A 10 9.12 1.65 9.83
CA ILE A 10 8.95 2.40 8.58
C ILE A 10 7.51 2.90 8.43
N VAL A 11 6.51 2.04 8.63
CA VAL A 11 5.09 2.42 8.53
C VAL A 11 4.72 3.44 9.61
N PHE A 12 5.25 3.29 10.82
CA PHE A 12 5.02 4.22 11.93
C PHE A 12 5.59 5.62 11.65
N PHE A 13 6.83 5.71 11.16
CA PHE A 13 7.44 7.00 10.84
C PHE A 13 6.79 7.70 9.65
N ILE A 14 6.38 6.97 8.61
CA ILE A 14 5.64 7.54 7.48
C ILE A 14 4.29 8.09 7.94
N TRP A 15 3.59 7.36 8.82
CA TRP A 15 2.34 7.84 9.39
C TRP A 15 2.51 9.14 10.18
N ILE A 16 3.55 9.25 11.01
CA ILE A 16 3.88 10.49 11.73
C ILE A 16 4.20 11.62 10.74
N ALA A 17 5.04 11.37 9.73
CA ALA A 17 5.44 12.36 8.75
C ALA A 17 4.24 12.93 7.97
N GLU A 18 3.28 12.08 7.60
CA GLU A 18 2.06 12.49 6.88
C GLU A 18 1.15 13.38 7.76
N ASN A 19 1.01 13.03 9.04
CA ASN A 19 0.26 13.86 10.00
C ASN A 19 0.93 15.23 10.19
N ILE A 20 2.26 15.27 10.27
CA ILE A 20 3.03 16.51 10.35
C ILE A 20 2.90 17.31 9.05
N ALA A 21 3.07 16.70 7.88
CA ALA A 21 2.95 17.39 6.59
C ALA A 21 1.57 18.02 6.38
N THR A 22 0.51 17.35 6.86
CA THR A 22 -0.87 17.87 6.83
C THR A 22 -1.10 18.94 7.89
N PHE A 23 -0.50 18.82 9.09
CA PHE A 23 -0.52 19.86 10.13
C PHE A 23 0.16 21.15 9.67
N PHE A 24 1.27 21.04 8.95
CA PHE A 24 2.03 22.16 8.42
C PHE A 24 1.43 22.75 7.13
N GLY A 25 0.33 22.21 6.61
CA GLY A 25 -0.34 22.74 5.42
C GLY A 25 0.52 22.66 4.15
N ALA A 26 1.45 21.69 4.07
CA ALA A 26 2.35 21.56 2.91
C ALA A 26 1.59 21.29 1.60
N TRP A 27 0.36 20.74 1.70
CA TRP A 27 -0.64 20.64 0.65
C TRP A 27 -2.04 20.72 1.29
N GLU A 28 -2.76 21.80 1.04
CA GLU A 28 -4.11 22.03 1.56
C GLU A 28 -5.11 21.82 0.42
N TYR A 29 -6.04 20.88 0.60
CA TYR A 29 -7.16 20.77 -0.35
C TYR A 29 -8.06 21.99 -0.15
N PRO A 30 -8.39 22.76 -1.20
CA PRO A 30 -9.11 24.05 -1.10
C PRO A 30 -10.55 23.97 -0.56
N ASN A 31 -10.99 22.80 -0.07
CA ASN A 31 -12.28 22.56 0.57
C ASN A 31 -12.18 22.30 2.08
N GLN A 32 -11.05 22.59 2.73
CA GLN A 32 -10.82 22.34 4.17
C GLN A 32 -10.49 23.60 4.98
N THR A 33 -11.21 24.69 4.73
CA THR A 33 -11.05 25.99 5.41
C THR A 33 -11.56 26.06 6.86
N ASP A 34 -12.32 25.08 7.37
CA ASP A 34 -13.07 25.25 8.64
C ASP A 34 -12.78 24.24 9.76
N ALA A 35 -12.05 23.13 9.53
CA ALA A 35 -11.76 22.18 10.61
C ALA A 35 -10.48 21.38 10.34
N TRP A 36 -9.52 21.49 11.26
CA TRP A 36 -8.36 20.62 11.30
C TRP A 36 -8.81 19.18 11.56
N SER A 37 -8.76 18.33 10.54
CA SER A 37 -9.11 16.92 10.64
C SER A 37 -7.82 16.10 10.61
N LEU A 38 -7.54 15.39 11.69
CA LEU A 38 -6.49 14.38 11.73
C LEU A 38 -6.60 13.52 10.47
N VAL A 39 -5.49 13.32 9.75
CA VAL A 39 -5.47 12.46 8.57
C VAL A 39 -6.00 11.09 8.97
N HIS A 40 -7.23 10.80 8.57
CA HIS A 40 -7.89 9.57 8.92
C HIS A 40 -7.03 8.39 8.47
N LEU A 41 -6.68 7.50 9.41
CA LEU A 41 -6.12 6.17 9.15
C LEU A 41 -6.92 5.39 8.10
N GLY A 42 -8.18 5.79 7.85
CA GLY A 42 -9.02 5.30 6.75
C GLY A 42 -8.42 5.53 5.35
N LYS A 43 -7.63 6.58 5.11
CA LYS A 43 -6.92 6.76 3.82
C LYS A 43 -5.70 5.85 3.67
N VAL A 44 -5.04 5.52 4.79
CA VAL A 44 -3.92 4.54 4.81
C VAL A 44 -4.42 3.15 4.40
N SER A 45 -5.65 2.79 4.79
CA SER A 45 -6.33 1.57 4.32
C SER A 45 -6.41 1.52 2.77
N SER A 46 -6.66 2.66 2.12
CA SER A 46 -6.75 2.75 0.66
C SER A 46 -5.39 2.56 -0.02
N TRP A 47 -4.30 3.07 0.56
CA TRP A 47 -2.93 2.81 0.10
C TRP A 47 -2.52 1.36 0.29
N PHE A 48 -2.87 0.78 1.44
CA PHE A 48 -2.59 -0.62 1.73
C PHE A 48 -3.34 -1.55 0.77
N LEU A 49 -4.60 -1.22 0.47
CA LEU A 49 -5.40 -1.92 -0.54
C LEU A 49 -4.74 -1.86 -1.93
N LEU A 50 -4.27 -0.68 -2.35
CA LEU A 50 -3.55 -0.50 -3.62
C LEU A 50 -2.30 -1.41 -3.71
N VAL A 51 -1.52 -1.48 -2.63
CA VAL A 51 -0.34 -2.36 -2.57
C VAL A 51 -0.74 -3.84 -2.66
N ILE A 52 -1.73 -4.28 -1.88
CA ILE A 52 -2.23 -5.67 -1.91
C ILE A 52 -2.72 -6.03 -3.30
N VAL A 53 -3.53 -5.17 -3.93
CA VAL A 53 -4.09 -5.41 -5.25
C VAL A 53 -2.99 -5.49 -6.32
N SER A 54 -1.99 -4.60 -6.27
CA SER A 54 -0.83 -4.65 -7.17
C SER A 54 -0.09 -5.99 -7.10
N PHE A 55 0.20 -6.48 -5.89
CA PHE A 55 0.83 -7.78 -5.70
C PHE A 55 -0.06 -8.94 -6.15
N LEU A 56 -1.36 -8.90 -5.83
CA LEU A 56 -2.32 -9.93 -6.25
C LEU A 56 -2.40 -10.04 -7.77
N ILE A 57 -2.41 -8.91 -8.49
CA ILE A 57 -2.41 -8.90 -9.95
C ILE A 57 -1.14 -9.57 -10.49
N VAL A 58 0.04 -9.20 -10.00
CA VAL A 58 1.32 -9.77 -10.46
C VAL A 58 1.43 -11.26 -10.11
N ALA A 59 1.03 -11.65 -8.90
CA ALA A 59 1.06 -13.05 -8.46
C ALA A 59 0.09 -13.91 -9.28
N THR A 60 -1.13 -13.40 -9.53
CA THR A 60 -2.12 -14.07 -10.38
C THR A 60 -1.63 -14.18 -11.81
N LEU A 61 -1.02 -13.12 -12.36
CA LEU A 61 -0.45 -13.11 -13.70
C LEU A 61 0.70 -14.12 -13.83
N LYS A 62 1.61 -14.19 -12.85
CA LYS A 62 2.69 -15.19 -12.81
C LYS A 62 2.13 -16.61 -12.74
N LYS A 63 1.09 -16.84 -11.93
CA LYS A 63 0.41 -18.15 -11.83
C LYS A 63 -0.26 -18.57 -13.14
N VAL A 64 -0.96 -17.65 -13.81
CA VAL A 64 -1.58 -17.89 -15.12
C VAL A 64 -0.51 -18.14 -16.18
N LYS A 65 0.54 -17.32 -16.24
CA LYS A 65 1.66 -17.50 -17.18
C LYS A 65 2.37 -18.84 -16.97
N GLY A 66 2.59 -19.26 -15.72
CA GLY A 66 3.18 -20.57 -15.40
C GLY A 66 2.33 -21.75 -15.89
N LYS A 67 1.00 -21.62 -15.87
CA LYS A 67 0.08 -22.61 -16.45
C LYS A 67 0.09 -22.61 -17.98
N ILE A 68 0.24 -21.46 -18.63
CA ILE A 68 0.29 -21.34 -20.09
C ILE A 68 1.63 -21.85 -20.65
N VAL A 69 2.75 -21.58 -19.96
CA VAL A 69 4.11 -21.94 -20.40
C VAL A 69 4.48 -23.39 -20.09
N SER A 70 3.74 -24.07 -19.20
CA SER A 70 3.88 -25.51 -18.99
C SER A 70 2.80 -26.23 -19.79
N PRO A 71 3.02 -26.54 -21.10
CA PRO A 71 2.11 -27.44 -21.77
C PRO A 71 2.18 -28.75 -21.00
N LYS A 72 1.02 -29.17 -20.52
CA LYS A 72 0.79 -30.44 -19.85
C LYS A 72 1.45 -31.53 -20.70
N LYS A 73 2.63 -32.00 -20.28
CA LYS A 73 3.28 -33.18 -20.85
C LYS A 73 2.52 -34.38 -20.30
N ASP A 74 1.28 -34.52 -20.78
CA ASP A 74 0.47 -35.70 -20.52
C ASP A 74 1.25 -36.88 -21.09
N LYS A 75 1.54 -37.79 -20.16
CA LYS A 75 2.40 -38.95 -20.31
C LYS A 75 1.83 -39.85 -21.41
N VAL A 76 2.68 -40.19 -22.38
CA VAL A 76 2.50 -41.36 -23.26
C VAL A 76 2.67 -42.62 -22.44
#